data_AF-A0A0J1CI36-F1
#
_entry.id   AF-A0A0J1CI36-F1
#
_cell.length_a   1.000
_cell.length_b   1.000
_cell.length_c   1.000
_cell.angle_alpha   90.00
_cell.angle_beta   90.00
_cell.angle_gamma   90.00
#
_symmetry.space_group_name_H-M   'P 1'
#
loop_
_entity.id
_entity.type
_entity.pdbx_description
1 polymer ?
#
loop_
_entity_poly.entity_id
_entity_poly.type
_entity_poly.pdbx_seq_one_letter_code
_entity_poly.pdbx_strand_id
1 'polypeptide(L)' 'MKSVSAEIDMVEKTLHELVRRPRLIRSTYWSTHVEGLLARPGLRVQDKQRLAALLDLISAVAPTGDLSQDLRADALAAT' A
#
# COMPACT_ATOMS: atom_id res chain seq x y z
N MET A 1 15.39 -19.47 0.28
CA MET A 1 14.83 -18.16 -0.14
C MET A 1 13.31 -18.31 -0.20
N LYS A 2 12.53 -17.44 0.45
CA LYS A 2 11.08 -17.42 0.23
C LYS A 2 10.84 -17.03 -1.24
N SER A 3 9.98 -17.76 -1.95
CA SER A 3 9.67 -17.47 -3.35
C SER A 3 9.08 -16.07 -3.48
N VAL A 4 9.50 -15.30 -4.50
CA VAL A 4 8.94 -13.97 -4.82
C VAL A 4 7.42 -14.05 -4.96
N SER A 5 6.89 -15.16 -5.50
CA SER A 5 5.45 -15.41 -5.58
C SER A 5 4.77 -15.43 -4.21
N ALA A 6 5.39 -16.08 -3.23
CA ALA A 6 4.83 -16.17 -1.88
C ALA A 6 4.89 -14.82 -1.15
N GLU A 7 5.90 -14.00 -1.45
CA GLU A 7 6.00 -12.62 -0.95
C GLU A 7 4.86 -11.76 -1.53
N ILE A 8 4.60 -11.84 -2.84
CA ILE A 8 3.49 -11.14 -3.50
C ILE A 8 2.13 -11.59 -2.93
N ASP A 9 1.92 -12.90 -2.76
CA ASP A 9 0.67 -13.43 -2.20
C ASP A 9 0.41 -12.92 -0.78
N MET A 10 1.47 -12.78 0.03
CA MET A 10 1.39 -12.23 1.38
C MET A 10 1.08 -10.73 1.36
N VAL A 11 1.75 -9.97 0.48
CA VAL A 11 1.52 -8.53 0.32
C VAL A 11 0.08 -8.27 -0.13
N GLU A 12 -0.43 -9.02 -1.11
CA GLU A 12 -1.80 -8.88 -1.60
C GLU A 12 -2.83 -9.12 -0.50
N LYS A 13 -2.69 -10.22 0.26
CA LYS A 13 -3.58 -10.51 1.40
C LYS A 13 -3.53 -9.41 2.46
N THR A 14 -2.33 -8.94 2.79
CA THR A 14 -2.15 -7.92 3.82
C THR A 14 -2.79 -6.61 3.40
N LEU A 15 -2.57 -6.18 2.16
CA LEU A 15 -3.14 -4.94 1.65
C LEU A 15 -4.65 -5.00 1.55
N HIS A 16 -5.24 -6.11 1.09
CA HIS A 16 -6.70 -6.26 1.08
C HIS A 16 -7.33 -6.13 2.49
N GLU A 17 -6.67 -6.65 3.53
CA GLU A 17 -7.16 -6.47 4.90
C GLU A 17 -6.94 -5.04 5.44
N LEU A 18 -5.80 -4.42 5.12
CA LEU A 18 -5.51 -3.04 5.55
C LEU A 18 -6.40 -2.01 4.86
N VAL A 19 -6.78 -2.24 3.61
CA VAL A 19 -7.70 -1.38 2.85
C VAL A 19 -9.10 -1.35 3.47
N ARG A 20 -9.53 -2.45 4.11
CA ARG A 20 -10.77 -2.45 4.91
C ARG A 20 -10.67 -1.59 6.17
N ARG A 21 -9.47 -1.18 6.57
CA ARG A 21 -9.19 -0.33 7.74
C ARG A 21 -8.23 0.81 7.35
N PRO A 22 -8.69 1.79 6.55
CA PRO A 22 -7.85 2.82 5.93
C PRO A 22 -6.95 3.56 6.92
N ARG A 23 -7.42 3.81 8.14
CA ARG A 23 -6.65 4.52 9.19
C ARG A 23 -5.38 3.80 9.65
N LEU A 24 -5.25 2.50 9.36
CA LEU A 24 -4.11 1.68 9.74
C LEU A 24 -3.11 1.49 8.59
N ILE A 25 -3.45 1.92 7.37
CA ILE A 25 -2.57 1.73 6.23
C ILE A 25 -1.45 2.77 6.26
N ARG A 26 -0.21 2.30 6.39
CA ARG A 26 0.99 3.12 6.16
C ARG A 26 1.24 3.20 4.66
N SER A 27 0.43 3.99 3.94
CA SER A 27 0.40 4.02 2.48
C SER A 27 1.78 4.26 1.85
N THR A 28 2.57 5.20 2.37
CA THR A 28 3.94 5.46 1.92
C THR A 28 4.83 4.22 2.02
N TYR A 29 4.79 3.53 3.16
CA TYR A 29 5.57 2.31 3.38
C TYR A 29 5.19 1.22 2.37
N TRP A 30 3.89 0.99 2.21
CA TRP A 30 3.39 -0.05 1.31
C TRP A 30 3.67 0.27 -0.16
N SER A 31 3.55 1.54 -0.56
CA SER A 31 3.86 1.98 -1.93
C SER A 31 5.34 1.74 -2.24
N THR A 32 6.24 2.21 -1.38
CA THR A 32 7.69 1.97 -1.55
C THR A 32 8.05 0.48 -1.55
N HIS A 33 7.37 -0.33 -0.73
CA HIS A 33 7.60 -1.77 -0.70
C HIS A 33 7.17 -2.43 -2.02
N VAL A 34 6.00 -2.08 -2.56
CA VAL A 34 5.48 -2.63 -3.83
C VAL A 34 6.31 -2.15 -5.02
N GLU A 35 6.74 -0.89 -5.05
CA GLU A 35 7.67 -0.35 -6.06
C GLU A 35 9.01 -1.10 -6.03
N GLY A 36 9.52 -1.39 -4.83
CA GLY A 36 10.74 -2.19 -4.65
C GLY A 36 10.60 -3.61 -5.19
N LEU A 37 9.41 -4.21 -5.10
CA LEU A 37 9.12 -5.49 -5.73
C LEU A 37 9.08 -5.34 -7.26
N LEU A 38 8.37 -4.34 -7.80
CA LEU A 38 8.30 -4.08 -9.24
C LEU A 38 9.65 -3.84 -9.91
N ALA A 39 10.60 -3.24 -9.18
CA ALA A 39 11.97 -3.02 -9.64
C ALA A 39 12.78 -4.31 -9.78
N ARG A 40 12.32 -5.46 -9.26
CA ARG A 40 13.05 -6.72 -9.34
C ARG A 40 13.05 -7.29 -10.77
N PRO A 41 14.22 -7.64 -11.32
CA PRO A 41 14.29 -8.30 -12.62
C PRO A 41 13.70 -9.72 -12.54
N GLY A 42 13.14 -10.21 -13.64
CA GLY A 42 12.62 -11.58 -13.74
C GLY A 42 11.20 -11.80 -13.21
N LEU A 43 10.48 -10.74 -12.85
CA LEU A 43 9.05 -10.83 -12.52
C LEU A 43 8.22 -11.25 -13.73
N ARG A 44 7.30 -12.21 -13.49
CA ARG A 44 6.29 -12.61 -14.48
C ARG A 44 5.36 -11.44 -14.77
N VAL A 45 4.84 -11.37 -16.00
CA VAL A 45 3.90 -10.31 -16.42
C VAL A 45 2.68 -10.23 -15.50
N GLN A 46 2.13 -11.39 -15.12
CA GLN A 46 1.01 -11.47 -14.19
C GLN A 46 1.34 -10.88 -12.81
N ASP A 47 2.53 -11.20 -12.28
CA ASP A 47 2.99 -10.69 -10.99
C ASP A 47 3.17 -9.16 -11.02
N LYS A 48 3.64 -8.60 -12.14
CA LYS A 48 3.72 -7.15 -12.35
C LYS A 48 2.34 -6.49 -12.37
N GLN A 49 1.37 -7.10 -13.06
CA GLN A 49 0.00 -6.58 -13.10
C GLN A 49 -0.66 -6.58 -11.72
N ARG A 50 -0.45 -7.65 -10.94
CA ARG A 50 -0.93 -7.74 -9.55
C ARG A 50 -0.34 -6.63 -8.68
N LEU A 51 0.98 -6.42 -8.77
CA LEU A 51 1.66 -5.36 -8.02
C LEU A 51 1.21 -3.95 -8.45
N ALA A 52 0.98 -3.72 -9.74
CA ALA A 52 0.44 -2.44 -10.23
C ALA A 52 -0.97 -2.17 -9.67
N ALA A 53 -1.86 -3.16 -9.69
CA ALA A 53 -3.20 -3.04 -9.11
C ALA A 53 -3.16 -2.75 -7.59
N LEU A 54 -2.16 -3.27 -6.88
CA LEU A 54 -1.95 -2.97 -5.46
C LEU A 54 -1.51 -1.52 -5.22
N LEU A 55 -0.70 -0.93 -6.11
CA LEU A 55 -0.36 0.50 -6.03
C LEU A 55 -1.57 1.39 -6.25
N ASP A 56 -2.41 1.06 -7.23
CA ASP A 56 -3.66 1.77 -7.47
C ASP A 56 -4.58 1.69 -6.24
N LEU A 57 -4.66 0.52 -5.61
CA LEU A 57 -5.46 0.29 -4.41
C LEU A 57 -4.94 1.10 -3.20
N ILE A 58 -3.63 1.16 -2.99
CA ILE A 58 -3.03 1.97 -1.92
C ILE A 58 -3.33 3.46 -2.14
N SER A 59 -3.18 3.92 -3.38
CA SER A 59 -3.42 5.32 -3.77
C SER A 59 -4.88 5.72 -3.61
N ALA A 60 -5.82 4.81 -3.84
CA ALA A 60 -7.25 5.04 -3.66
C ALA A 60 -7.65 5.19 -2.18
N VAL A 61 -6.96 4.51 -1.27
CA VAL A 61 -7.33 4.45 0.16
C VAL A 61 -6.63 5.52 1.00
N ALA A 62 -5.44 5.92 0.57
CA ALA A 62 -4.74 7.05 1.13
C ALA A 62 -4.40 7.98 -0.03
N PRO A 63 -5.33 8.85 -0.46
CA PRO A 63 -4.98 9.91 -1.38
C PRO A 63 -3.77 10.60 -0.77
N THR A 64 -2.71 10.76 -1.55
CA THR A 64 -1.44 11.35 -1.10
C THR A 64 -1.59 12.84 -0.73
N GLY A 65 -2.82 13.32 -0.52
CA GLY A 65 -3.19 14.57 0.12
C GLY A 65 -3.59 14.34 1.57
N ASP A 66 -2.77 14.88 2.47
CA ASP A 66 -3.22 15.45 3.74
C ASP A 66 -3.71 14.56 4.90
N LEU A 67 -3.02 13.44 5.15
CA LEU A 67 -3.02 12.87 6.52
C LEU A 67 -2.45 13.85 7.58
N SER A 68 -1.77 14.94 7.16
CA SER A 68 -1.38 16.05 8.03
C SER A 68 -2.54 16.97 8.42
N GLN A 69 -3.59 17.07 7.61
CA GLN A 69 -4.69 17.99 7.85
C GLN A 69 -5.76 17.40 8.77
N ASP A 70 -6.05 16.09 8.65
CA ASP A 70 -7.03 15.41 9.50
C ASP A 70 -6.59 15.34 10.98
N LEU A 71 -5.30 15.05 11.23
CA LEU A 71 -4.74 15.07 12.60
C LEU A 71 -4.71 16.47 13.21
N ARG A 72 -4.59 17.53 12.37
CA ARG A 72 -4.58 18.92 12.82
C ARG A 72 -6.00 19.45 13.09
N ALA A 73 -6.99 18.99 12.32
CA ALA A 73 -8.40 19.35 12.51
C ALA A 73 -8.95 18.79 13.84
N ASP A 74 -8.62 17.54 14.17
CA ASP A 74 -9.06 16.92 15.44
C ASP A 74 -8.42 17.59 16.67
N ALA A 75 -7.18 18.07 16.56
CA ALA A 75 -6.50 18.76 17.66
C ALA A 75 -7.03 20.18 17.92
N LEU A 76 -7.57 20.86 16.91
CA LEU A 76 -8.11 22.22 17.00
C LEU A 76 -9.59 22.26 17.43
N ALA A 77 -10.33 21.16 17.31
CA ALA A 77 -11.72 21.07 17.73
C ALA A 77 -11.91 20.80 19.24
N ALA A 78 -10.81 20.63 20.00
CA ALA A 78 -10.83 20.28 21.42
C ALA A 78 -10.57 21.44 22.39
N THR A 79 -10.73 22.70 21.95
CA THR A 79 -10.53 23.91 22.80
C THR A 79 -11.83 24.65 23.07
#